data_AF-A0A2V7E715-F1
#
_entry.id   AF-A0A2V7E715-F1
#
_cell.length_a   1.000
_cell.length_b   1.000
_cell.length_c   1.000
_cell.angle_alpha   90.00
_cell.angle_beta   90.00
_cell.angle_gamma   90.00
#
_symmetry.space_group_name_H-M   'P 1'
#
loop_
_entity.id
_entity.type
_entity.pdbx_description
1 polymer ?
#
loop_
_entity_poly.entity_id
_entity_poly.type
_entity_poly.pdbx_seq_one_letter_code
_entity_poly.pdbx_strand_id
1 'polypeptide(L)'
;MAALLVAVAIPNDAAADCIEKTSLSATPDGEAVAASGFAFVRSREEGSQQTFVLQVDVEVPDGTQLQVFADGEPAGTITVASGTGTMALNSPLPAALAQVCEIGRIWVTNAEGTTTLIDGIF
;
A
#
# COMPACT_ATOMS: atom_id res chain seq x y z
N MET A 1 2.69 -33.78 45.13
CA MET A 1 3.40 -33.91 43.84
C MET A 1 2.79 -32.88 42.90
N ALA A 2 3.46 -31.74 42.74
CA ALA A 2 3.00 -30.66 41.87
C ALA A 2 3.65 -30.83 40.50
N ALA A 3 2.85 -31.06 39.46
CA ALA A 3 3.32 -31.04 38.08
C ALA A 3 3.04 -29.64 37.52
N LEU A 4 4.10 -28.86 37.34
CA LEU A 4 4.05 -27.57 36.66
C LEU A 4 4.02 -27.84 35.15
N LEU A 5 2.89 -27.57 34.50
CA LEU A 5 2.80 -27.52 33.04
C LEU A 5 3.20 -26.11 32.59
N VAL A 6 4.38 -25.98 32.00
CA VAL A 6 4.79 -24.75 31.32
C VAL A 6 4.26 -24.81 29.89
N ALA A 7 3.20 -24.05 29.60
CA ALA A 7 2.77 -23.80 28.24
C ALA A 7 3.77 -22.84 27.59
N VAL A 8 4.59 -23.35 26.66
CA VAL A 8 5.42 -22.51 25.79
C VAL A 8 4.51 -21.99 24.68
N ALA A 9 4.11 -20.72 24.78
CA ALA A 9 3.53 -20.00 23.65
C ALA A 9 4.70 -19.57 22.75
N ILE A 10 4.77 -20.11 21.54
CA ILE A 10 5.63 -19.55 20.49
C ILE A 10 4.77 -18.48 19.82
N PRO A 11 5.05 -17.17 19.96
CA PRO A 11 4.46 -16.18 19.09
C PRO A 11 5.14 -16.35 17.73
N ASN A 12 4.59 -17.23 16.90
CA ASN A 12 4.94 -17.26 15.50
C ASN A 12 3.85 -16.46 14.78
N ASP A 13 3.95 -15.13 14.88
CA ASP A 13 3.33 -14.22 13.91
C ASP A 13 4.10 -14.41 12.59
N ALA A 14 4.04 -15.61 12.01
CA ALA A 14 4.39 -15.77 10.62
C ALA A 14 3.36 -14.97 9.84
N ALA A 15 3.83 -13.95 9.13
CA ALA A 15 3.00 -13.23 8.18
C ALA A 15 2.37 -14.26 7.24
N ALA A 16 1.06 -14.45 7.35
CA ALA A 16 0.34 -15.40 6.54
C ALA A 16 0.48 -15.02 5.05
N ASP A 17 0.53 -16.02 4.17
CA ASP A 17 0.40 -15.77 2.74
C ASP A 17 -0.92 -15.03 2.49
N CYS A 18 -0.87 -13.95 1.71
CA CYS A 18 -2.06 -13.19 1.34
C CYS A 18 -2.00 -12.78 -0.13
N ILE A 19 -3.18 -12.59 -0.72
CA ILE A 19 -3.38 -11.97 -2.02
C ILE A 19 -4.63 -11.12 -1.90
N GLU A 20 -4.47 -9.80 -1.98
CA GLU A 20 -5.59 -8.87 -1.86
C GLU A 20 -5.49 -7.76 -2.91
N LYS A 21 -6.65 -7.22 -3.26
CA LYS A 21 -6.77 -6.10 -4.19
C LYS A 21 -7.90 -5.20 -3.69
N THR A 22 -7.63 -3.91 -3.62
CA THR A 22 -8.62 -2.89 -3.29
C THR A 22 -8.66 -1.79 -4.35
N SER A 23 -9.84 -1.20 -4.55
CA SER A 23 -10.01 0.01 -5.36
C SER A 23 -9.80 1.24 -4.50
N LEU A 24 -9.11 2.25 -5.03
CA LEU A 24 -8.99 3.55 -4.40
C LEU A 24 -10.00 4.50 -5.05
N SER A 25 -10.81 5.13 -4.21
CA SER A 25 -11.86 6.05 -4.65
C SER A 25 -11.36 7.48 -4.61
N ALA A 26 -11.88 8.31 -5.52
CA ALA A 26 -11.61 9.74 -5.53
C ALA A 26 -12.12 10.41 -4.25
N THR A 27 -11.31 11.29 -3.67
CA THR A 27 -11.77 12.33 -2.75
C THR A 27 -12.36 13.49 -3.57
N PRO A 28 -12.99 14.51 -2.94
CA PRO A 28 -13.44 15.70 -3.68
C PRO A 28 -12.32 16.41 -4.47
N ASP A 29 -11.08 16.42 -3.94
CA ASP A 29 -9.93 16.99 -4.65
C ASP A 29 -9.48 16.07 -5.79
N GLY A 30 -9.59 14.75 -5.64
CA GLY A 30 -9.34 13.79 -6.70
C GLY A 30 -10.36 13.85 -7.83
N GLU A 31 -11.65 14.08 -7.53
CA GLU A 31 -12.71 14.25 -8.53
C GLU A 31 -12.41 15.40 -9.48
N ALA A 32 -11.80 16.49 -8.99
CA ALA A 32 -11.41 17.65 -9.80
C ALA A 32 -10.35 17.34 -10.87
N VAL A 33 -9.64 16.21 -10.72
CA VAL A 33 -8.62 15.70 -11.66
C VAL A 33 -8.95 14.29 -12.14
N ALA A 34 -10.21 13.88 -12.04
CA ALA A 34 -10.71 12.56 -12.45
C ALA A 34 -9.87 11.38 -11.90
N ALA A 35 -9.37 11.49 -10.66
CA ALA A 35 -8.48 10.51 -10.09
C ALA A 35 -9.20 9.20 -9.74
N SER A 36 -8.55 8.07 -10.02
CA SER A 36 -9.00 6.75 -9.57
C SER A 36 -7.81 5.81 -9.47
N GLY A 37 -7.97 4.66 -8.81
CA GLY A 37 -6.87 3.70 -8.76
C GLY A 37 -7.21 2.36 -8.15
N PHE A 38 -6.20 1.50 -8.07
CA PHE A 38 -6.26 0.26 -7.31
C PHE A 38 -4.91 -0.08 -6.70
N ALA A 39 -4.94 -0.76 -5.57
CA ALA A 39 -3.76 -1.35 -4.93
C ALA A 39 -3.92 -2.87 -4.89
N PHE A 40 -2.79 -3.55 -5.05
CA PHE A 40 -2.68 -5.01 -5.00
C PHE A 40 -1.50 -5.37 -4.10
N VAL A 41 -1.75 -6.30 -3.19
CA VAL A 41 -0.74 -6.84 -2.29
C VAL A 41 -0.67 -8.34 -2.43
N ARG A 42 0.54 -8.87 -2.29
CA ARG A 42 0.77 -10.30 -2.17
C ARG A 42 1.94 -10.58 -1.27
N SER A 43 1.76 -11.52 -0.35
CA SER A 43 2.84 -12.17 0.38
C SER A 43 2.82 -13.67 0.11
N ARG A 44 4.00 -14.26 -0.02
CA ARG A 44 4.23 -15.71 -0.10
C ARG A 44 5.42 -16.11 0.74
N GLU A 45 5.48 -17.40 1.04
CA GLU A 45 6.61 -18.01 1.75
C GLU A 45 6.88 -17.26 3.06
N GLU A 46 5.82 -17.09 3.86
CA GLU A 46 5.87 -16.48 5.20
C GLU A 46 6.47 -15.05 5.19
N GLY A 47 6.13 -14.24 4.19
CA GLY A 47 6.61 -12.85 4.10
C GLY A 47 7.97 -12.67 3.43
N SER A 48 8.63 -13.75 3.00
CA SER A 48 9.91 -13.66 2.30
C SER A 48 9.77 -13.13 0.87
N GLN A 49 8.62 -13.37 0.22
CA GLN A 49 8.31 -12.83 -1.10
C GLN A 49 7.07 -11.94 -1.03
N GLN A 50 7.30 -10.62 -1.03
CA GLN A 50 6.23 -9.64 -1.01
C GLN A 50 6.21 -8.80 -2.28
N THR A 51 5.00 -8.47 -2.72
CA THR A 51 4.73 -7.61 -3.87
C THR A 51 3.71 -6.57 -3.48
N PHE A 52 3.96 -5.31 -3.83
CA PHE A 52 3.02 -4.20 -3.75
C PHE A 52 2.91 -3.55 -5.12
N VAL A 53 1.68 -3.43 -5.63
CA VAL A 53 1.39 -2.71 -6.86
C VAL A 53 0.32 -1.67 -6.60
N LEU A 54 0.56 -0.44 -7.05
CA LEU A 54 -0.41 0.65 -7.08
C LEU A 54 -0.46 1.21 -8.49
N GLN A 55 -1.66 1.38 -9.01
CA GLN A 55 -1.91 2.14 -10.24
C GLN A 55 -2.90 3.26 -9.93
N VAL A 56 -2.59 4.44 -10.45
CA VAL A 56 -3.39 5.65 -10.33
C VAL A 56 -3.62 6.21 -11.71
N ASP A 57 -4.88 6.38 -12.08
CA ASP A 57 -5.28 7.12 -13.28
C ASP A 57 -5.74 8.52 -12.83
N VAL A 58 -5.24 9.57 -13.48
CA VAL A 58 -5.43 10.97 -13.07
C VAL A 58 -5.15 11.94 -14.23
N GLU A 59 -5.98 12.98 -14.36
CA GLU A 59 -5.86 14.02 -15.38
C GLU A 59 -4.96 15.19 -14.91
N VAL A 60 -3.65 14.93 -14.87
CA VAL A 60 -2.62 15.94 -14.57
C VAL A 60 -1.52 15.93 -15.63
N PRO A 61 -0.70 17.00 -15.74
CA PRO A 61 0.41 17.02 -16.67
C PRO A 61 1.41 15.87 -16.43
N ASP A 62 1.97 15.33 -17.50
CA ASP A 62 3.07 14.37 -17.43
C ASP A 62 4.25 14.92 -16.61
N GLY A 63 4.89 14.05 -15.84
CA GLY A 63 5.96 14.41 -14.91
C GLY A 63 5.45 14.88 -13.54
N THR A 64 4.14 15.02 -13.35
CA THR A 64 3.56 15.26 -12.03
C THR A 64 3.90 14.12 -11.09
N GLN A 65 4.41 14.45 -9.90
CA GLN A 65 4.71 13.48 -8.84
C GLN A 65 3.53 13.39 -7.88
N LEU A 66 3.21 12.17 -7.46
CA LEU A 66 2.22 11.89 -6.43
C LEU A 66 2.87 11.08 -5.31
N GLN A 67 2.55 11.41 -4.07
CA GLN A 67 3.08 10.72 -2.90
C GLN A 67 2.13 9.60 -2.48
N VAL A 68 2.68 8.44 -2.17
CA VAL A 68 1.94 7.25 -1.74
C VAL A 68 2.20 7.04 -0.25
N PHE A 69 1.14 6.78 0.50
CA PHE A 69 1.20 6.47 1.93
C PHE A 69 0.52 5.15 2.24
N ALA A 70 1.04 4.45 3.24
CA ALA A 70 0.47 3.25 3.82
C ALA A 70 0.41 3.40 5.35
N ASP A 71 -0.77 3.27 5.94
CA ASP A 71 -0.99 3.31 7.41
C ASP A 71 -0.32 4.44 8.19
N GLY A 72 -0.14 5.61 7.56
CA GLY A 72 0.46 6.80 8.19
C GLY A 72 1.86 7.12 7.68
N GLU A 73 2.52 6.17 7.04
CA GLU A 73 3.92 6.25 6.66
C GLU A 73 4.10 6.46 5.14
N PRO A 74 5.10 7.25 4.70
CA PRO A 74 5.44 7.38 3.28
C PRO A 74 5.89 6.05 2.69
N ALA A 75 5.17 5.56 1.69
CA ALA A 75 5.48 4.32 0.97
C ALA A 75 6.31 4.57 -0.30
N GLY A 76 6.23 5.76 -0.88
CA GLY A 76 7.05 6.18 -2.01
C GLY A 76 6.39 7.25 -2.87
N THR A 77 6.87 7.39 -4.10
CA THR A 77 6.39 8.38 -5.07
C THR A 77 6.11 7.71 -6.40
N ILE A 78 5.06 8.14 -7.11
CA ILE A 78 4.82 7.79 -8.51
C ILE A 78 4.94 9.03 -9.39
N THR A 79 5.36 8.84 -10.63
CA THR A 79 5.36 9.88 -11.66
C THR A 79 4.28 9.55 -12.68
N VAL A 80 3.41 10.52 -12.94
CA VAL A 80 2.34 10.39 -13.92
C VAL A 80 2.92 10.54 -15.33
N ALA A 81 2.56 9.62 -16.21
CA ALA A 81 2.85 9.69 -17.64
C ALA A 81 1.62 9.18 -18.42
N SER A 82 1.17 9.95 -19.41
CA SER A 82 -0.02 9.64 -20.21
C SER A 82 -1.27 9.41 -19.35
N GLY A 83 -1.43 10.18 -18.28
CA GLY A 83 -2.56 10.11 -17.36
C GLY A 83 -2.53 8.96 -16.34
N THR A 84 -1.45 8.17 -16.29
CA THR A 84 -1.31 7.06 -15.33
C THR A 84 0.00 7.15 -14.57
N GLY A 85 -0.02 6.88 -13.27
CA GLY A 85 1.15 6.65 -12.43
C GLY A 85 1.11 5.24 -11.84
N THR A 86 2.24 4.53 -11.91
CA THR A 86 2.34 3.14 -11.41
C THR A 86 3.51 2.99 -10.45
N MET A 87 3.29 2.28 -9.36
CA MET A 87 4.30 1.77 -8.46
C MET A 87 4.21 0.25 -8.45
N ALA A 88 5.32 -0.44 -8.71
CA ALA A 88 5.39 -1.88 -8.60
C ALA A 88 6.68 -2.25 -7.87
N LEU A 89 6.55 -2.68 -6.62
CA LEU A 89 7.66 -3.01 -5.74
C LEU A 89 7.61 -4.48 -5.38
N ASN A 90 8.80 -5.07 -5.22
CA ASN A 90 8.98 -6.41 -4.71
C ASN A 90 10.00 -6.37 -3.56
N SER A 91 9.99 -7.37 -2.69
CA SER A 91 10.97 -7.49 -1.59
C SER A 91 12.42 -7.25 -2.07
N PRO A 92 13.24 -6.48 -1.33
CA PRO A 92 12.90 -5.80 -0.07
C PRO A 92 12.03 -4.55 -0.30
N LEU A 93 10.98 -4.43 0.50
CA LEU A 93 10.05 -3.30 0.45
C LEU A 93 10.46 -2.17 1.42
N PRO A 94 10.06 -0.92 1.17
CA PRO A 94 10.18 0.17 2.14
C PRO A 94 9.50 -0.17 3.47
N ALA A 95 9.92 0.49 4.56
CA ALA A 95 9.39 0.21 5.91
C ALA A 95 7.86 0.31 6.01
N ALA A 96 7.25 1.29 5.34
CA ALA A 96 5.79 1.46 5.27
C ALA A 96 5.05 0.28 4.62
N LEU A 97 5.76 -0.56 3.86
CA LEU A 97 5.24 -1.72 3.13
C LEU A 97 5.91 -3.03 3.59
N ALA A 98 6.54 -3.04 4.77
CA ALA A 98 7.34 -4.18 5.25
C ALA A 98 6.49 -5.46 5.45
N GLN A 99 5.19 -5.30 5.72
CA GLN A 99 4.21 -6.38 5.84
C GLN A 99 2.97 -6.05 5.01
N VAL A 100 2.98 -6.42 3.72
CA VAL A 100 1.92 -6.01 2.78
C VAL A 100 0.54 -6.58 3.12
N CYS A 101 0.48 -7.67 3.89
CA CYS A 101 -0.78 -8.28 4.34
C CYS A 101 -1.37 -7.61 5.59
N GLU A 102 -0.62 -6.74 6.26
CA GLU A 102 -1.09 -6.01 7.44
C GLU A 102 -1.52 -4.58 7.08
N ILE A 103 -1.32 -4.16 5.82
CA ILE A 103 -1.68 -2.82 5.36
C ILE A 103 -3.19 -2.66 5.44
N GLY A 104 -3.66 -1.72 6.27
CA GLY A 104 -5.09 -1.43 6.41
C GLY A 104 -5.59 -0.39 5.41
N ARG A 105 -4.77 0.62 5.11
CA ARG A 105 -5.16 1.77 4.27
C ARG A 105 -4.02 2.24 3.38
N ILE A 106 -4.37 2.56 2.13
CA ILE A 106 -3.50 3.28 1.19
C ILE A 106 -4.17 4.58 0.78
N TRP A 107 -3.39 5.64 0.64
CA TRP A 107 -3.85 6.85 -0.03
C TRP A 107 -2.73 7.50 -0.83
N VAL A 108 -3.14 8.32 -1.79
CA VAL A 108 -2.23 9.03 -2.68
C VAL A 108 -2.54 10.52 -2.60
N THR A 109 -1.50 11.33 -2.49
CA THR A 109 -1.61 12.79 -2.43
C THR A 109 -0.89 13.45 -3.60
N ASN A 110 -1.05 14.76 -3.72
CA ASN A 110 -0.14 15.61 -4.50
C ASN A 110 1.32 15.51 -4.02
N ALA A 111 2.23 16.11 -4.80
CA ALA A 111 3.67 16.11 -4.51
C ALA A 111 4.02 16.68 -3.13
N GLU A 112 3.25 17.65 -2.64
CA GLU A 112 3.45 18.32 -1.36
C GLU A 112 3.01 17.48 -0.16
N GLY A 113 2.26 16.39 -0.36
CA GLY A 113 1.76 15.57 0.76
C GLY A 113 0.53 16.16 1.47
N THR A 114 -0.07 17.22 0.94
CA THR A 114 -1.09 18.01 1.65
C THR A 114 -2.52 17.69 1.24
N THR A 115 -2.70 17.20 0.01
CA THR A 115 -4.02 17.03 -0.62
C THR A 115 -4.18 15.58 -1.04
N THR A 116 -5.06 14.85 -0.37
CA THR A 116 -5.40 13.47 -0.73
C THR A 116 -6.27 13.47 -1.97
N LEU A 117 -5.84 12.75 -3.01
CA LEU A 117 -6.57 12.61 -4.28
C LEU A 117 -7.42 11.34 -4.29
N ILE A 118 -6.85 10.23 -3.84
CA ILE A 118 -7.54 8.94 -3.78
C ILE A 118 -7.18 8.21 -2.49
N ASP A 119 -8.12 7.43 -1.97
CA ASP A 119 -7.89 6.57 -0.82
C ASP A 119 -8.66 5.24 -0.90
N GLY A 120 -8.13 4.23 -0.22
CA GLY A 120 -8.71 2.89 -0.19
C GLY A 120 -8.27 2.11 1.04
N ILE A 121 -9.06 1.10 1.39
CA ILE A 121 -8.84 0.18 2.51
C ILE A 121 -8.78 -1.25 1.98
N PHE A 122 -7.94 -2.09 2.58
CA PHE A 122 -7.90 -3.53 2.29
C PHE A 122 -8.94 -4.28 3.12
#